data_AF-A0A920VV25-F1
#
_entry.id   AF-A0A920VV25-F1
#
_cell.length_a   1.000
_cell.length_b   1.000
_cell.length_c   1.000
_cell.angle_alpha   90.00
_cell.angle_beta   90.00
_cell.angle_gamma   90.00
#
_symmetry.space_group_name_H-M   'P 1'
#
loop_
_entity.id
_entity.type
_entity.pdbx_description
1 polymer ?
#
loop_
_entity_poly.entity_id
_entity_poly.type
_entity_poly.pdbx_seq_one_letter_code
_entity_poly.pdbx_strand_id
1 'polypeptide(L)' 'MVDGKKIEERSDLLKINGGIFTDQGEAIGKLAQEDAKILVVGNPANTNALIGRTKSENPHRVGLP' A
#
# COMPACT_ATOMS: atom_id res chain seq x y z
N MET A 1 17.29 0.09 -8.75
CA MET A 1 18.10 1.03 -7.95
C MET A 1 17.16 2.02 -7.30
N VAL A 2 17.38 2.37 -6.03
CA VAL A 2 16.73 3.51 -5.38
C VAL A 2 17.87 4.48 -5.06
N ASP A 3 17.72 5.75 -5.44
CA ASP A 3 18.76 6.79 -5.25
C ASP A 3 20.16 6.35 -5.75
N GLY A 4 20.22 5.62 -6.87
CA GLY A 4 21.47 5.14 -7.47
C GLY A 4 22.14 3.96 -6.74
N LYS A 5 21.54 3.42 -5.67
CA LYS A 5 22.04 2.24 -4.96
C LYS A 5 21.31 0.96 -5.33
N LYS A 6 22.04 -0.16 -5.27
CA LYS A 6 21.47 -1.51 -5.38
C LYS A 6 20.58 -1.76 -4.16
N ILE A 7 19.44 -2.41 -4.37
CA ILE A 7 18.48 -2.73 -3.31
C ILE A 7 19.03 -3.97 -2.60
N GLU A 8 19.47 -3.80 -1.36
CA GLU A 8 20.09 -4.88 -0.58
C GLU A 8 19.48 -5.00 0.82
N GLU A 9 18.96 -3.90 1.38
CA GLU A 9 18.41 -3.86 2.73
C GLU A 9 16.88 -3.92 2.75
N ARG A 10 16.33 -4.45 3.85
CA ARG A 10 14.88 -4.51 4.08
C ARG A 10 14.23 -3.12 4.10
N SER A 11 14.95 -2.11 4.56
CA SER A 11 14.50 -0.71 4.60
C SER A 11 14.30 -0.12 3.20
N ASP A 12 15.14 -0.47 2.22
CA ASP A 12 15.00 -0.02 0.83
C ASP A 12 13.76 -0.63 0.19
N LEU A 13 13.54 -1.94 0.43
CA LEU A 13 12.31 -2.63 0.00
C LEU A 13 11.06 -1.99 0.63
N LEU A 14 11.11 -1.60 1.90
CA LEU A 14 10.00 -0.92 2.56
C LEU A 14 9.74 0.48 2.00
N LYS A 15 10.77 1.23 1.61
CA LYS A 15 10.61 2.54 0.96
C LYS A 15 9.92 2.42 -0.40
N ILE A 16 10.33 1.45 -1.21
CA ILE A 16 9.72 1.19 -2.52
C ILE A 16 8.26 0.76 -2.34
N ASN A 17 8.02 -0.23 -1.48
CA ASN A 17 6.67 -0.74 -1.22
C ASN A 17 5.77 0.36 -0.62
N GLY A 18 6.30 1.18 0.28
CA GLY A 18 5.54 2.29 0.88
C GLY A 18 5.06 3.32 -0.14
N GLY A 19 5.87 3.65 -1.14
CA GLY A 19 5.45 4.49 -2.26
C GLY A 19 4.34 3.85 -3.09
N ILE A 20 4.52 2.59 -3.48
CA ILE A 20 3.54 1.84 -4.29
C ILE A 20 2.17 1.78 -3.59
N PHE A 21 2.14 1.42 -2.31
CA PHE A 21 0.88 1.30 -1.56
C PHE A 21 0.25 2.65 -1.21
N THR A 22 1.02 3.74 -1.26
CA THR A 22 0.48 5.10 -1.14
C THR A 22 -0.33 5.47 -2.36
N ASP A 23 0.27 5.37 -3.55
CA ASP A 23 -0.40 5.71 -4.82
C ASP A 23 -1.61 4.79 -5.08
N GLN A 24 -1.47 3.50 -4.77
CA GLN A 24 -2.58 2.55 -4.87
C GLN A 24 -3.71 2.89 -3.89
N GLY A 25 -3.38 3.26 -2.65
CA GLY A 25 -4.37 3.67 -1.66
C GLY A 25 -5.18 4.87 -2.12
N GLU A 26 -4.50 5.92 -2.62
CA GLU A 26 -5.17 7.12 -3.15
C GLU A 26 -6.06 6.82 -4.35
N ALA A 27 -5.59 5.98 -5.28
CA ALA A 27 -6.38 5.58 -6.45
C ALA A 27 -7.63 4.79 -6.05
N ILE A 28 -7.50 3.87 -5.09
CA ILE A 28 -8.63 3.12 -4.54
C ILE A 28 -9.65 4.07 -3.89
N GLY A 29 -9.19 5.04 -3.10
CA GLY A 29 -10.06 6.03 -2.47
C GLY A 29 -10.86 6.86 -3.49
N LYS A 30 -10.23 7.24 -4.60
CA LYS A 30 -10.84 8.09 -5.65
C LYS A 30 -11.76 7.33 -6.62
N LEU A 31 -11.45 6.07 -6.93
CA LEU A 31 -12.03 5.37 -8.09
C LEU A 31 -12.80 4.09 -7.76
N ALA A 32 -12.53 3.44 -6.62
CA ALA A 32 -13.18 2.18 -6.32
C ALA A 32 -14.67 2.38 -5.97
N GLN A 33 -15.48 1.36 -6.25
CA GLN A 33 -16.88 1.30 -5.81
C GLN A 33 -16.99 1.26 -4.27
N GLU A 34 -18.13 1.71 -3.74
CA GLU A 34 -18.39 1.79 -2.29
C GLU A 34 -18.24 0.48 -1.53
N ASP A 35 -18.61 -0.62 -2.17
CA ASP A 35 -18.61 -1.96 -1.63
C ASP A 35 -17.42 -2.83 -2.10
N ALA A 36 -16.47 -2.21 -2.81
CA ALA A 36 -15.28 -2.92 -3.27
C ALA A 36 -14.46 -3.47 -2.10
N LYS A 37 -14.09 -4.75 -2.17
CA LYS A 37 -13.25 -5.43 -1.19
C LYS A 37 -11.81 -5.50 -1.68
N ILE A 38 -10.87 -5.04 -0.86
CA ILE A 38 -9.44 -5.04 -1.19
C ILE A 38 -8.71 -6.10 -0.35
N LEU A 39 -7.91 -6.93 -1.02
CA LEU A 39 -7.05 -7.94 -0.40
C LEU A 39 -5.59 -7.64 -0.74
N VAL A 40 -4.73 -7.54 0.28
CA VAL A 40 -3.30 -7.31 0.10
C VAL A 40 -2.54 -8.62 0.23
N VAL A 41 -1.83 -9.01 -0.82
CA VAL A 41 -1.01 -10.24 -0.87
C VAL A 41 0.51 -9.96 -0.86
N GLY A 42 0.91 -8.70 -1.03
CA GLY A 42 2.32 -8.30 -1.07
C GLY A 42 2.91 -8.21 0.33
N ASN A 43 4.03 -8.89 0.58
CA ASN A 43 4.70 -8.84 1.88
C ASN A 43 5.51 -7.54 2.07
N PRO A 44 5.56 -6.99 3.30
CA PRO A 44 4.79 -7.39 4.48
C PRO A 44 3.32 -6.93 4.39
N ALA A 45 2.39 -7.89 4.33
CA ALA A 45 0.99 -7.64 3.96
C ALA A 45 0.28 -6.67 4.91
N ASN A 46 0.44 -6.84 6.22
CA ASN A 46 -0.24 -5.98 7.21
C ASN A 46 0.22 -4.53 7.14
N THR A 47 1.52 -4.29 6.92
CA THR A 47 2.06 -2.93 6.78
C THR A 47 1.55 -2.27 5.50
N ASN A 48 1.56 -3.03 4.40
CA ASN A 48 1.08 -2.55 3.10
C ASN A 48 -0.43 -2.24 3.12
N ALA A 49 -1.22 -3.11 3.75
CA ALA A 49 -2.65 -2.90 3.95
C ALA A 49 -2.94 -1.67 4.80
N LEU A 50 -2.14 -1.44 5.86
CA LEU A 50 -2.26 -0.24 6.68
C LEU A 50 -1.98 1.03 5.88
N ILE A 51 -0.90 1.07 5.09
CA ILE A 51 -0.57 2.22 4.24
C ILE A 51 -1.69 2.50 3.24
N GLY A 52 -2.14 1.48 2.51
CA GLY A 52 -3.23 1.61 1.55
C GLY A 52 -4.52 2.14 2.19
N ARG A 53 -4.90 1.60 3.37
CA ARG A 53 -6.06 2.08 4.12
C ARG A 53 -5.93 3.55 4.49
N THR A 54 -4.81 3.94 5.10
CA THR A 54 -4.56 5.33 5.52
C THR A 54 -4.60 6.30 4.34
N LYS A 55 -4.10 5.89 3.17
CA LYS A 55 -4.02 6.74 1.97
C LYS A 55 -5.30 6.77 1.14
N SER A 56 -6.17 5.77 1.28
CA SER A 56 -7.51 5.78 0.68
C SER A 56 -8.49 6.75 1.33
N GLU A 57 -8.14 7.34 2.49
CA GLU A 57 -9.00 8.22 3.30
C GLU A 57 -10.38 7.61 3.62
N ASN A 58 -10.52 6.28 3.49
CA ASN A 58 -11.79 5.57 3.66
C ASN A 58 -11.62 4.41 4.67
N PRO A 59 -12.11 4.58 5.92
CA PRO A 59 -11.89 3.61 6.99
C PRO A 59 -12.65 2.28 6.81
N HIS A 60 -13.58 2.19 5.84
CA HIS A 60 -14.46 1.03 5.68
C HIS A 60 -14.07 0.05 4.55
N ARG A 61 -13.12 0.39 3.66
CA ARG A 61 -12.88 -0.36 2.41
C ARG A 61 -11.64 -1.26 2.38
N VAL A 62 -10.60 -0.97 3.17
CA VAL A 62 -9.40 -1.82 3.25
C VAL A 62 -9.48 -2.66 4.52
N GLY A 63 -10.00 -3.88 4.36
CA GLY A 63 -9.97 -4.88 5.42
C GLY A 63 -8.52 -5.19 5.79
N LEU A 64 -8.14 -4.93 7.03
CA LEU A 64 -6.98 -5.56 7.61
C LEU A 64 -7.37 -7.03 7.86
N PRO A 65 -6.53 -8.01 7.48
CA PRO A 65 -6.77 -9.41 7.84
C PRO A 65 -6.90 -9.58 9.36
#